data_AF-A0A0C9Y233-F1
#
_entry.id   AF-A0A0C9Y233-F1
#
_cell.length_a   1.000
_cell.length_b   1.000
_cell.length_c   1.000
_cell.angle_alpha   90.00
_cell.angle_beta   90.00
_cell.angle_gamma   90.00
#
_symmetry.space_group_name_H-M   'P 1'
#
loop_
_entity.id
_entity.type
_entity.pdbx_description
1 polymer ?
#
loop_
_entity_poly.entity_id
_entity_poly.type
_entity_poly.pdbx_seq_one_letter_code
_entity_poly.pdbx_strand_id
1 'polypeptide(L)'
;VTGLSIRHVGERFQRSNATISRYFHKMLNTFSSSPFYTKYIHLPDDDKVHTRIQHNPRFWPFFKGVIGALDGSHIHAAPGAFERGAHRNRK
;
A
#
# COMPACT_ATOMS: atom_id res chain seq x y z
N VAL A 1 6.07 -9.99 -2.71
CA VAL A 1 5.55 -11.10 -1.86
C VAL A 1 4.90 -10.50 -0.63
N THR A 2 3.78 -9.80 -0.81
CA THR A 2 2.96 -9.23 0.27
C THR A 2 1.52 -9.61 -0.06
N GLY A 3 0.72 -9.99 0.94
CA GLY A 3 -0.66 -10.46 0.76
C GLY A 3 -0.90 -11.98 0.71
N LEU A 4 0.06 -12.81 1.15
CA LEU A 4 -0.19 -14.25 1.30
C LEU A 4 -1.14 -14.54 2.47
N SER A 5 -2.00 -15.56 2.31
CA SER A 5 -2.85 -16.03 3.41
C SER A 5 -2.01 -16.60 4.56
N ILE A 6 -2.55 -16.57 5.78
CA ILE A 6 -1.88 -17.13 6.95
C ILE A 6 -1.52 -18.61 6.78
N ARG A 7 -2.31 -19.36 5.99
CA ARG A 7 -2.05 -20.78 5.66
C ARG A 7 -0.77 -20.93 4.84
N HIS A 8 -0.64 -20.16 3.75
CA HIS A 8 0.57 -20.19 2.91
C HIS A 8 1.81 -19.75 3.69
N VAL A 9 1.66 -18.78 4.59
CA VAL A 9 2.75 -18.34 5.47
C VAL A 9 3.12 -19.47 6.45
N GLY A 10 2.13 -20.13 7.06
CA GLY A 10 2.35 -21.29 7.93
C GLY A 10 3.08 -22.43 7.22
N GLU A 11 2.68 -22.75 6.00
CA GLU A 11 3.35 -23.74 5.13
C GLU A 11 4.79 -23.33 4.83
N ARG A 12 5.04 -22.06 4.46
CA ARG A 12 6.40 -21.59 4.13
C ARG A 12 7.35 -21.68 5.32
N PHE A 13 6.89 -21.29 6.51
CA PHE A 13 7.73 -21.26 7.71
C PHE A 13 7.66 -22.55 8.54
N GLN A 14 6.84 -23.54 8.12
CA GLN A 14 6.61 -24.79 8.84
C GLN A 14 6.20 -24.56 10.30
N ARG A 15 5.26 -23.62 10.50
CA ARG A 15 4.73 -23.25 11.82
C ARG A 15 3.21 -23.22 11.78
N SER A 16 2.60 -23.44 12.95
CA SER A 16 1.15 -23.33 13.09
C SER A 16 0.65 -21.91 12.82
N ASN A 17 -0.56 -21.79 12.28
CA ASN A 17 -1.20 -20.49 12.03
C ASN A 17 -1.28 -19.64 13.32
N ALA A 18 -1.47 -20.28 14.49
CA ALA A 18 -1.45 -19.60 15.78
C ALA A 18 -0.09 -18.94 16.07
N THR A 19 1.01 -19.63 15.76
CA THR A 19 2.36 -19.09 15.91
C THR A 19 2.58 -17.92 14.96
N ILE A 20 2.19 -18.07 13.69
CA ILE A 20 2.28 -16.99 12.71
C ILE A 20 1.50 -15.75 13.17
N SER A 21 0.24 -15.93 13.59
CA SER A 21 -0.59 -14.84 14.09
C SER A 21 0.03 -14.15 15.30
N ARG A 22 0.52 -14.90 16.28
CA ARG A 22 1.15 -14.34 17.48
C ARG A 22 2.36 -13.46 17.14
N TYR A 23 3.25 -13.95 16.28
CA TYR A 23 4.43 -13.19 15.89
C TYR A 23 4.08 -11.99 15.01
N PHE A 24 3.10 -12.13 14.11
CA PHE A 24 2.60 -11.00 13.34
C PHE A 24 2.14 -9.85 14.26
N HIS A 25 1.27 -10.12 15.24
CA HIS A 25 0.81 -9.10 16.18
C HIS A 25 1.95 -8.55 17.06
N LYS A 26 2.90 -9.40 17.48
CA LYS A 26 4.06 -8.96 18.25
C LYS A 26 4.93 -7.97 17.45
N MET A 27 5.21 -8.28 16.19
CA MET A 27 5.98 -7.40 15.31
C MET A 27 5.21 -6.12 14.99
N LEU A 28 3.90 -6.22 14.71
CA LEU A 28 3.02 -5.07 14.49
C LEU A 28 3.07 -4.10 15.68
N ASN A 29 2.90 -4.61 16.90
CA ASN A 29 2.96 -3.80 18.12
C ASN A 29 4.35 -3.18 18.33
N THR A 30 5.41 -3.94 18.04
CA THR A 30 6.79 -3.44 18.16
C THR A 30 7.03 -2.28 17.20
N PHE A 31 6.66 -2.43 15.92
CA PHE A 31 6.86 -1.41 14.91
C PHE A 31 5.95 -0.19 15.10
N SER A 32 4.76 -0.39 15.65
CA SER A 32 3.82 0.69 15.96
C SER A 32 4.11 1.37 17.31
N SER A 33 5.04 0.84 18.10
CA SER A 33 5.41 1.44 19.39
C SER A 33 6.13 2.78 19.17
N SER A 34 5.81 3.76 20.02
CA SER A 34 6.40 5.11 19.97
C SER A 34 7.93 5.12 19.81
N PRO A 35 8.74 4.37 20.62
CA PRO A 35 10.20 4.44 20.51
C PRO A 35 10.75 3.86 19.19
N PHE A 36 10.05 2.91 18.57
CA PHE A 36 10.45 2.39 17.27
C PHE A 36 9.97 3.31 16.14
N TYR A 37 8.68 3.63 16.14
CA TYR A 37 8.04 4.38 15.07
C TYR A 37 8.69 5.75 14.89
N THR A 38 8.83 6.53 15.96
CA THR A 38 9.40 7.89 15.91
C THR A 38 10.88 7.91 15.52
N LYS A 39 11.62 6.84 15.82
CA LYS A 39 13.05 6.75 15.53
C LYS A 39 13.33 6.37 14.07
N TYR A 40 12.53 5.47 13.51
CA TYR A 40 12.84 4.83 12.23
C TYR A 40 11.86 5.16 11.11
N ILE A 41 10.64 5.57 11.41
CA ILE A 41 9.64 5.92 10.40
C ILE A 41 9.63 7.44 10.24
N HIS A 42 10.22 7.89 9.14
CA HIS A 42 10.22 9.29 8.72
C HIS A 42 9.46 9.41 7.40
N LEU A 43 8.67 10.46 7.26
CA LEU A 43 8.20 10.82 5.93
C LEU A 43 9.41 11.25 5.09
N PRO A 44 9.40 11.04 3.76
CA PRO A 44 10.41 11.62 2.89
C PRO A 44 10.44 13.14 3.11
N ASP A 45 11.64 13.72 3.25
CA ASP A 45 11.82 15.17 3.43
C ASP A 45 11.32 16.00 2.23
N ASP A 46 11.17 15.35 1.07
CA ASP A 46 10.68 16.01 -0.13
C ASP A 46 9.15 16.00 -0.11
N ASP A 47 8.56 17.02 0.50
CA ASP A 47 7.17 17.48 0.27
C ASP A 47 6.93 17.88 -1.21
N LYS A 48 7.89 17.61 -2.09
CA LYS A 48 7.84 17.88 -3.51
C LYS A 48 7.22 16.70 -4.24
N VAL A 49 6.17 17.01 -5.00
CA VAL A 49 5.59 16.11 -5.98
C VAL A 49 6.69 15.56 -6.89
N HIS A 50 6.74 14.24 -7.09
CA HIS A 50 7.74 13.61 -7.95
C HIS A 50 7.76 14.26 -9.35
N THR A 51 8.94 14.51 -9.92
CA THR A 51 9.14 15.23 -11.20
C THR A 51 8.30 14.68 -12.36
N ARG A 52 8.19 13.35 -12.49
CA ARG A 52 7.32 12.64 -13.44
C ARG A 52 5.84 13.07 -13.39
N ILE A 53 5.33 13.46 -12.22
CA ILE A 53 3.96 13.95 -12.04
C ILE A 53 3.91 15.45 -12.34
N GLN A 54 4.87 16.23 -11.84
CA GLN A 54 4.94 17.68 -12.06
C GLN A 54 4.97 18.04 -13.55
N HIS A 55 5.79 17.34 -14.34
CA HIS A 55 6.00 17.67 -15.76
C HIS A 55 5.00 16.97 -16.70
N ASN A 56 4.08 16.16 -16.17
CA ASN A 56 3.10 15.45 -16.99
C ASN A 56 1.76 16.20 -16.96
N PRO A 57 1.35 16.88 -18.05
CA PRO A 57 0.11 17.64 -18.09
C PRO A 57 -1.15 16.77 -17.93
N ARG A 58 -1.06 15.46 -18.18
CA ARG A 58 -2.15 14.52 -17.93
C ARG A 58 -2.34 14.22 -16.45
N PHE A 59 -1.25 14.21 -15.66
CA PHE A 59 -1.29 13.85 -14.24
C PHE A 59 -1.42 15.07 -13.33
N TRP A 60 -0.81 16.19 -13.72
CA TRP A 60 -0.76 17.39 -12.89
C TRP A 60 -2.12 17.90 -12.38
N PRO A 61 -3.20 17.92 -13.18
CA PRO A 61 -4.51 18.36 -12.70
C PRO A 61 -5.06 17.53 -11.54
N PHE A 62 -4.68 16.25 -11.44
CA PHE A 62 -5.23 15.31 -10.46
C PHE A 62 -4.31 15.08 -9.25
N PHE A 63 -3.00 15.29 -9.42
CA PHE A 63 -1.98 14.92 -8.44
C PHE A 63 -1.14 16.11 -7.95
N LYS A 64 -1.66 17.34 -8.12
CA LYS A 64 -1.01 18.54 -7.58
C LYS A 64 -0.92 18.44 -6.06
N GLY A 65 0.30 18.45 -5.52
CA GLY A 65 0.58 18.32 -4.08
C GLY A 65 0.64 16.88 -3.56
N VAL A 66 0.64 15.86 -4.42
CA VAL A 66 0.81 14.47 -3.97
C VAL A 66 2.24 14.23 -3.45
N ILE A 67 2.34 13.72 -2.21
CA ILE A 67 3.62 13.38 -1.56
C ILE A 67 3.94 11.88 -1.74
N GLY A 68 2.91 11.06 -1.95
CA GLY A 68 3.06 9.63 -2.21
C GLY A 68 1.75 8.97 -2.59
N ALA A 69 1.83 7.78 -3.15
CA ALA A 69 0.66 6.92 -3.36
C ALA A 69 0.45 6.05 -2.11
N LEU A 70 -0.64 6.27 -1.39
CA LEU A 70 -1.19 5.23 -0.51
C LEU A 70 -1.80 4.19 -1.43
N ASP A 71 -1.37 2.93 -1.34
CA ASP A 71 -1.90 1.85 -2.17
C ASP A 71 -3.40 1.66 -1.89
N GLY A 72 -4.21 2.20 -2.82
CA GLY A 72 -5.58 1.82 -3.12
C GLY A 72 -6.67 2.05 -2.08
N SER A 73 -7.13 3.30 -1.90
CA SER A 73 -8.57 3.47 -1.68
C SER A 73 -9.30 3.15 -2.98
N HIS A 74 -10.02 2.03 -3.02
CA HIS A 74 -10.86 1.70 -4.18
C HIS A 74 -11.99 2.71 -4.27
N ILE A 75 -11.96 3.58 -5.28
CA ILE A 75 -13.09 4.43 -5.62
C ILE A 75 -14.12 3.54 -6.31
N HIS A 76 -15.35 3.51 -5.80
CA HIS A 76 -16.46 2.85 -6.48
C HIS A 76 -16.70 3.55 -7.82
N ALA A 77 -16.42 2.84 -8.91
CA ALA A 77 -16.70 3.28 -10.27
C ALA A 77 -17.71 2.34 -10.93
N ALA A 78 -18.77 2.90 -11.50
CA ALA A 78 -19.75 2.19 -12.31
C ALA A 78 -19.76 2.76 -13.75
N PRO A 79 -18.70 2.48 -14.55
CA PRO A 79 -18.59 3.03 -15.89
C PRO A 79 -19.68 2.47 -16.82
N GLY A 80 -20.03 3.26 -17.83
CA GLY A 80 -21.00 2.88 -18.85
C GLY A 80 -20.59 1.62 -19.60
N ALA A 81 -21.57 0.95 -20.23
CA ALA A 81 -21.38 -0.37 -20.81
C ALA A 81 -20.21 -0.47 -21.80
N PHE A 82 -20.01 0.58 -22.59
CA PHE A 82 -18.96 0.71 -23.60
C PHE A 82 -17.56 0.92 -23.00
N GLU A 83 -17.46 1.52 -21.81
CA GLU A 83 -16.19 1.88 -21.18
C GLU A 83 -15.66 0.79 -20.24
N ARG A 84 -16.51 -0.18 -19.84
CA ARG A 84 -16.14 -1.26 -18.92
C ARG A 84 -14.86 -2.02 -19.31
N GLY A 85 -14.57 -2.16 -20.59
CA GLY A 85 -13.34 -2.81 -21.07
C GLY A 85 -12.06 -2.11 -20.59
N ALA A 86 -12.05 -0.77 -20.60
CA ALA A 86 -10.89 0.04 -20.19
C ALA A 86 -10.74 0.15 -18.67
N HIS A 87 -11.83 -0.04 -17.93
CA HIS A 87 -11.87 0.05 -16.45
C HIS A 87 -11.71 -1.31 -15.75
N ARG A 88 -11.49 -2.39 -16.51
CA ARG A 88 -11.12 -3.69 -15.92
C ARG A 88 -9.65 -3.65 -15.53
N ASN A 89 -9.38 -3.94 -14.25
CA ASN A 89 -8.01 -4.19 -13.81
C ASN A 89 -7.40 -5.30 -14.67
N ARG A 90 -6.23 -5.01 -15.22
CA ARG A 90 -5.43 -6.01 -15.92
C ARG A 90 -4.90 -6.96 -14.86
N LYS A 91 -5.38 -8.21 -14.88
CA LYS A 91 -4.80 -9.30 -14.10
C LYS A 91 -3.38 -9.59 -14.56
#